data_AF-A0AAV4XYG4-F1
#
_entry.id   AF-A0AAV4XYG4-F1
#
_cell.length_a   1.000
_cell.length_b   1.000
_cell.length_c   1.000
_cell.angle_alpha   90.00
_cell.angle_beta   90.00
_cell.angle_gamma   90.00
#
_symmetry.space_group_name_H-M   'P 1'
#
loop_
_entity.id
_entity.type
_entity.pdbx_description
1 polymer ?
#
loop_
_entity_poly.entity_id
_entity_poly.type
_entity_poly.pdbx_seq_one_letter_code
_entity_poly.pdbx_strand_id
1 'polypeptide(L)' 'MQCGWTPPTTHSLGEHDGEVLQDLPGLRYTRHDGSLVFPPFPSEEYRADVHAAVYRCEASNRIGVIGSRDVHIRA' A
#
# COMPACT_ATOMS: atom_id res chain seq x y z
N MET A 1 -8.91 11.37 7.73
CA MET A 1 -9.33 10.17 6.99
C MET A 1 -8.05 9.51 6.52
N GLN A 2 -7.60 8.45 7.19
CA GLN A 2 -6.38 7.73 6.81
C GLN A 2 -6.72 6.67 5.76
N CYS A 3 -5.88 6.56 4.73
CA CYS A 3 -5.93 5.50 3.74
C CYS A 3 -5.29 4.22 4.30
N GLY A 4 -5.95 3.07 4.15
CA GLY A 4 -5.30 1.76 4.14
C GLY A 4 -4.75 1.51 2.74
N TRP A 5 -3.45 1.27 2.61
CA TRP A 5 -2.84 0.94 1.32
C TRP A 5 -2.91 -0.56 1.10
N THR A 6 -3.25 -1.02 -0.10
CA THR A 6 -3.30 -2.46 -0.45
C THR A 6 -2.28 -2.81 -1.55
N PRO A 7 -1.56 -3.96 -1.46
CA PRO A 7 -0.59 -4.41 -2.46
C PRO A 7 -1.26 -5.11 -3.65
N PRO A 8 -0.55 -5.28 -4.79
CA PRO A 8 -1.08 -6.02 -5.92
C PRO A 8 -1.07 -7.52 -5.59
N THR A 9 -2.22 -8.15 -5.69
CA THR A 9 -2.45 -9.61 -5.57
C THR A 9 -2.32 -10.20 -4.16
N THR A 10 -3.38 -10.05 -3.37
CA THR A 10 -4.24 -11.14 -2.86
C THR A 10 -5.27 -10.51 -1.93
N HIS A 11 -6.44 -10.14 -2.47
CA HIS A 11 -7.63 -10.04 -1.62
C HIS A 11 -8.70 -10.89 -2.26
N SER A 12 -8.89 -12.06 -1.66
CA SER A 12 -10.12 -12.83 -1.69
C SER A 12 -11.30 -11.88 -1.55
N LEU A 13 -12.24 -11.99 -2.48
CA LEU A 13 -13.53 -11.31 -2.47
C LEU A 13 -14.26 -11.71 -1.18
N GLY A 14 -14.25 -10.89 -0.12
CA GLY A 14 -15.03 -11.20 1.09
C GLY A 14 -14.68 -10.54 2.42
N GLU A 15 -13.57 -9.82 2.58
CA GLU A 15 -13.25 -9.18 3.86
C GLU A 15 -13.09 -7.66 3.75
N HIS A 16 -13.95 -6.97 4.49
CA HIS A 16 -14.13 -5.52 4.55
C HIS A 16 -13.08 -4.86 5.46
N ASP A 17 -11.82 -5.24 5.32
CA ASP A 17 -10.71 -4.56 5.98
C ASP A 17 -9.63 -4.41 4.92
N GLY A 18 -9.44 -3.17 4.43
CA GLY A 18 -8.29 -2.89 3.58
C GLY A 18 -7.06 -3.19 4.40
N GLU A 19 -6.38 -4.31 4.10
CA GLU A 19 -5.26 -4.76 4.92
C GLU A 19 -4.22 -3.65 4.98
N VAL A 20 -4.07 -3.07 6.17
CA VAL A 20 -3.10 -2.02 6.40
C VAL A 20 -1.74 -2.63 6.17
N LEU A 21 -1.10 -2.26 5.06
CA LEU A 21 0.25 -2.69 4.76
C LEU A 21 1.15 -2.43 5.96
N GLN A 22 1.75 -3.50 6.47
CA GLN A 22 2.78 -3.39 7.49
C GLN A 22 3.99 -2.65 6.92
N ASP A 23 4.63 -1.87 7.79
CA ASP A 23 5.91 -1.27 7.45
C ASP A 23 6.95 -2.36 7.22
N LEU A 24 7.74 -2.14 6.17
CA LEU A 24 8.92 -2.90 5.83
C LEU A 24 10.11 -1.95 6.03
N PRO A 25 10.82 -2.05 7.16
CA PRO A 25 11.96 -1.20 7.46
C PRO A 25 12.94 -1.16 6.29
N GLY A 26 13.33 0.04 5.87
CA GLY A 26 14.26 0.25 4.74
C GLY A 26 13.66 0.16 3.34
N LEU A 27 12.41 -0.30 3.17
CA LEU A 27 11.80 -0.48 1.85
C LEU A 27 10.46 0.25 1.66
N ARG A 28 9.58 0.25 2.67
CA ARG A 28 8.26 0.87 2.57
C ARG A 28 7.66 1.13 3.95
N TYR A 29 7.10 2.31 4.18
CA TYR A 29 6.35 2.58 5.40
C TYR A 29 5.23 3.61 5.17
N THR A 30 4.19 3.56 5.98
CA THR A 30 3.11 4.56 5.98
C THR A 30 3.39 5.65 7.01
N ARG A 31 3.20 6.91 6.63
CA ARG A 31 3.26 8.04 7.56
C ARG A 31 1.89 8.36 8.13
N HIS A 32 1.86 9.07 9.26
CA HIS A 32 0.64 9.51 9.95
C HIS A 32 -0.27 10.39 9.06
N ASP A 33 0.30 11.11 8.09
CA ASP A 33 -0.44 11.92 7.12
C ASP A 33 -1.16 11.08 6.04
N GLY A 34 -0.95 9.75 6.02
CA GLY A 34 -1.57 8.83 5.08
C GLY A 34 -0.73 8.53 3.84
N SER A 35 0.44 9.15 3.68
CA SER A 35 1.37 8.86 2.58
C SER A 35 2.05 7.50 2.74
N LEU A 36 2.18 6.77 1.63
CA LEU A 36 3.04 5.59 1.50
C LEU A 36 4.41 6.04 0.99
N VAL A 37 5.46 5.75 1.76
CA VAL A 37 6.82 6.21 1.48
C VAL A 37 7.73 5.03 1.16
N PHE A 38 8.49 5.18 0.08
CA PHE A 38 9.54 4.27 -0.35
C PHE A 38 10.89 4.98 -0.20
N PRO A 39 11.67 4.72 0.87
CA PRO A 39 12.98 5.32 1.02
C PRO A 39 13.96 4.83 -0.07
N PRO A 40 15.07 5.56 -0.31
CA PRO A 40 16.15 5.08 -1.16
C PRO A 40 16.71 3.75 -0.65
N PHE A 41 17.00 2.82 -1.56
CA PHE A 41 17.49 1.48 -1.25
C PHE A 41 18.63 1.09 -2.21
N PRO A 42 19.59 0.23 -1.79
CA PRO A 42 20.60 -0.33 -2.67
C PRO A 42 19.99 -1.43 -3.57
N SER A 43 20.59 -1.71 -4.72
CA SER A 43 20.07 -2.70 -5.67
C SER A 43 19.88 -4.11 -5.08
N GLU A 44 20.65 -4.47 -4.05
CA GLU A 44 20.55 -5.76 -3.34
C GLU A 44 19.25 -5.91 -2.53
N GLU A 45 18.64 -4.79 -2.14
CA GLU A 45 17.36 -4.77 -1.41
C GLU A 45 16.16 -4.60 -2.36
N TYR A 46 16.38 -4.71 -3.67
CA TYR A 46 15.29 -4.66 -4.63
C TYR A 46 14.31 -5.83 -4.41
N ARG A 47 13.05 -5.47 -4.16
CA ARG A 47 11.95 -6.41 -4.01
C ARG A 47 10.84 -6.06 -4.98
N ALA A 48 10.53 -6.97 -5.90
CA ALA A 48 9.52 -6.74 -6.94
C ALA A 48 8.12 -6.49 -6.33
N ASP A 49 7.77 -7.15 -5.23
CA ASP A 49 6.51 -6.95 -4.52
C ASP A 49 6.38 -5.56 -3.86
N VAL A 50 7.49 -4.84 -3.71
CA VAL A 50 7.51 -3.48 -3.16
C VAL A 50 7.74 -2.44 -4.25
N HIS A 51 8.77 -2.63 -5.07
CA HIS A 51 9.32 -1.65 -6.00
C HIS A 51 8.80 -1.80 -7.45
N ALA A 52 8.08 -2.89 -7.77
CA ALA A 52 7.44 -3.11 -9.07
C ALA A 52 5.99 -3.58 -8.90
N ALA A 53 5.24 -2.81 -8.13
CA ALA A 53 3.92 -3.15 -7.63
C ALA A 53 2.88 -2.05 -7.92
N VAL A 54 1.59 -2.42 -7.86
CA VAL A 54 0.47 -1.49 -7.99
C VAL A 54 -0.20 -1.33 -6.63
N TYR A 55 -0.30 -0.11 -6.16
CA TYR A 55 -0.90 0.23 -4.87
C TYR A 55 -2.20 1.01 -5.05
N ARG A 56 -3.13 0.81 -4.12
CA ARG A 56 -4.37 1.58 -4.02
C ARG A 56 -4.58 2.06 -2.60
N CYS A 57 -5.01 3.32 -2.43
CA CYS A 57 -5.51 3.80 -1.15
C CYS A 57 -6.99 3.44 -1.03
N GLU A 58 -7.38 2.87 0.10
CA GLU A 58 -8.76 2.60 0.46
C GLU A 58 -9.11 3.34 1.76
N ALA A 59 -10.19 4.12 1.72
CA ALA A 59 -10.72 4.80 2.88
C ALA A 59 -12.06 4.18 3.26
N SER A 60 -12.17 3.69 4.49
CA SER A 60 -13.37 3.04 5.02
C SER A 60 -14.06 3.89 6.09
N ASN A 61 -15.38 3.77 6.17
CA ASN A 61 -16.19 4.24 7.28
C ASN A 61 -17.35 3.27 7.52
N ARG A 62 -18.20 3.53 8.51
CA ARG A 62 -19.35 2.67 8.85
C ARG A 62 -20.37 2.46 7.72
N ILE A 63 -20.37 3.31 6.69
CA ILE A 63 -21.29 3.26 5.56
C ILE A 63 -20.68 2.45 4.40
N GLY A 64 -19.36 2.48 4.23
CA GLY A 64 -18.69 1.74 3.17
C GLY A 64 -17.23 2.14 2.96
N VAL A 65 -16.69 1.72 1.82
CA VAL A 65 -15.28 1.91 1.43
C VAL A 65 -15.21 2.63 0.10
N ILE A 66 -14.28 3.58 -0.04
CA ILE A 66 -13.93 4.23 -1.30
C ILE A 66 -12.46 3.96 -1.63
N GLY A 67 -12.17 3.63 -2.88
CA GLY A 67 -10.81 3.38 -3.38
C GLY A 67 -10.31 4.53 -4.25
N SER A 68 -9.01 4.81 -4.18
CA SER A 68 -8.32 5.70 -5.12
C SER A 68 -8.13 5.02 -6.48
N ARG A 69 -7.55 5.76 -7.43
CA ARG A 69 -6.96 5.17 -8.64
C ARG A 69 -5.77 4.28 -8.29
N ASP A 70 -5.42 3.39 -9.21
CA ASP A 70 -4.23 2.55 -9.13
C ASP A 70 -2.96 3.39 -9.30
N VAL A 71 -2.00 3.18 -8.40
CA VAL A 71 -0.69 3.84 -8.38
C VAL A 71 0.36 2.81 -8.74
N HIS A 72 1.00 2.97 -9.89
CA HIS A 72 2.02 2.04 -10.38
C HIS A 72 3.41 2.49 -9.91
N ILE A 73 4.08 1.66 -9.11
CA ILE A 73 5.42 1.90 -8.60
C ILE A 73 6.43 1.13 -9.45
N ARG A 74 7.52 1.80 -9.82
CA ARG A 74 8.67 1.25 -10.57
C ARG A 74 9.93 1.94 -10.08
N ALA A 75 11.01 1.18 -9.88
CA ALA A 75 12.33 1.66 -9.49
C ALA A 75 13.40 1.22 -10.49
#